data_AF-A0A917NLJ5-F1
#
_entry.id   AF-A0A917NLJ5-F1
#
_cell.length_a   1.000
_cell.length_b   1.000
_cell.length_c   1.000
_cell.angle_alpha   90.00
_cell.angle_beta   90.00
_cell.angle_gamma   90.00
#
_symmetry.space_group_name_H-M   'P 1'
#
loop_
_entity.id
_entity.type
_entity.pdbx_description
1 polymer ?
#
loop_
_entity_poly.entity_id
_entity_poly.type
_entity_poly.pdbx_seq_one_letter_code
_entity_poly.pdbx_strand_id
1 'polypeptide(L)'
;MVLGPVTSEWRASAAKVYGARFVPDLAGWKQVFAAAGFTVEVLATRSVHMEDMLRVAEPDDVDLASPGALRDPHVLKVLAENAGWMQRNHGPLGYGVFLCRKAGLDGGGQGSEG
;
A
#
# COMPACT_ATOMS: atom_id res chain seq x y z
N MET A 1 11.09 7.82 -7.54
CA MET A 1 10.70 8.25 -6.19
C MET A 1 9.56 7.35 -5.73
N VAL A 2 9.68 6.80 -4.52
CA VAL A 2 8.69 5.90 -3.92
C VAL A 2 7.44 6.68 -3.55
N LEU A 3 6.24 6.13 -3.81
CA LEU A 3 4.97 6.87 -3.66
C LEU A 3 4.95 8.20 -4.42
N GLY A 4 5.70 8.28 -5.51
CA GLY A 4 5.69 9.43 -6.40
C GLY A 4 4.35 9.54 -7.15
N PRO A 5 4.09 10.70 -7.76
CA PRO A 5 2.95 10.85 -8.66
C PRO A 5 3.04 9.82 -9.79
N VAL A 6 1.92 9.16 -10.06
CA VAL A 6 1.77 8.17 -11.13
C VAL A 6 0.76 8.65 -12.16
N THR A 7 1.01 8.32 -13.43
CA THR A 7 0.15 8.70 -14.55
C THR A 7 -1.20 8.00 -14.47
N SER A 8 -2.20 8.55 -15.16
CA SER A 8 -3.53 7.93 -15.29
C SER A 8 -3.47 6.54 -15.92
N GLU A 9 -2.57 6.34 -16.89
CA GLU A 9 -2.32 5.05 -17.55
C GLU A 9 -1.80 4.01 -16.56
N TRP A 10 -0.84 4.41 -15.72
CA TRP A 10 -0.31 3.54 -14.67
C TRP A 10 -1.43 3.13 -13.70
N ARG A 11 -2.27 4.09 -13.26
CA ARG A 11 -3.41 3.82 -12.35
C ARG A 11 -4.43 2.88 -13.00
N ALA A 12 -4.77 3.10 -14.27
CA ALA A 12 -5.67 2.22 -15.02
C ALA A 12 -5.10 0.80 -15.15
N SER A 13 -3.78 0.67 -15.34
CA SER A 13 -3.13 -0.64 -15.39
C SER A 13 -3.17 -1.36 -14.03
N ALA A 14 -2.96 -0.65 -12.92
CA ALA A 14 -3.09 -1.20 -11.57
C ALA A 14 -4.53 -1.62 -11.28
N ALA A 15 -5.52 -0.83 -11.71
CA ALA A 15 -6.94 -1.19 -11.60
C ALA A 15 -7.28 -2.46 -12.38
N LYS A 16 -6.71 -2.64 -13.57
CA LYS A 16 -6.91 -3.83 -14.40
C LYS A 16 -6.30 -5.10 -13.77
N VAL A 17 -5.10 -5.01 -13.22
CA VAL A 17 -4.36 -6.18 -12.69
C VAL A 17 -4.80 -6.55 -11.27
N TYR A 18 -5.02 -5.56 -10.40
CA TYR A 18 -5.31 -5.79 -8.99
C TYR A 18 -6.75 -5.43 -8.57
N GLY A 19 -7.58 -4.92 -9.47
CA GLY A 19 -8.89 -4.38 -9.12
C GLY A 19 -8.81 -3.10 -8.27
N ALA A 20 -7.64 -2.45 -8.24
CA ALA A 20 -7.41 -1.27 -7.40
C ALA A 20 -8.32 -0.11 -7.81
N ARG A 21 -9.18 0.34 -6.90
CA ARG A 21 -10.11 1.46 -7.13
C ARG A 21 -9.47 2.82 -6.90
N PHE A 22 -8.49 2.87 -6.01
CA PHE A 22 -7.81 4.09 -5.61
C PHE A 22 -6.37 3.76 -5.25
N VAL A 23 -5.41 4.42 -5.90
CA VAL A 23 -3.97 4.23 -5.65
C VAL A 23 -3.31 5.58 -5.42
N PRO A 24 -3.42 6.17 -4.23
CA PRO A 24 -2.87 7.50 -3.97
C PRO A 24 -1.33 7.50 -4.02
N ASP A 25 -0.79 8.63 -4.49
CA ASP A 25 0.61 8.97 -4.25
C ASP A 25 0.76 9.58 -2.84
N LEU A 26 1.97 10.01 -2.49
CA LEU A 26 2.24 10.58 -1.17
C LEU A 26 1.36 11.81 -0.85
N ALA A 27 1.09 12.66 -1.84
CA ALA A 27 0.23 13.82 -1.66
C ALA A 27 -1.23 13.40 -1.49
N GLY A 28 -1.68 12.43 -2.27
CA GLY A 28 -3.02 11.84 -2.13
C GLY A 28 -3.24 11.24 -0.75
N TRP A 29 -2.28 10.49 -0.20
CA TRP A 29 -2.38 9.96 1.16
C TRP A 29 -2.52 11.08 2.21
N LYS A 30 -1.69 12.13 2.11
CA LYS A 30 -1.79 13.29 3.02
C LYS A 30 -3.16 13.95 2.95
N GLN A 31 -3.72 14.11 1.76
CA GLN A 31 -5.05 14.69 1.57
C GLN A 31 -6.15 13.81 2.19
N VAL A 32 -6.08 12.49 2.02
CA VAL A 32 -7.05 11.55 2.61
C VAL A 32 -7.04 11.66 4.13
N PHE A 33 -5.87 11.67 4.76
CA PHE A 33 -5.78 11.81 6.21
C PHE A 33 -6.22 13.18 6.71
N ALA A 34 -5.84 14.26 6.01
CA ALA A 34 -6.25 15.62 6.35
C ALA A 34 -7.78 15.78 6.26
N ALA A 35 -8.42 15.24 5.21
CA ALA A 35 -9.87 15.24 5.05
C ALA A 35 -10.58 14.46 6.18
N ALA A 36 -9.90 13.49 6.79
CA ALA A 36 -10.39 12.77 7.96
C ALA A 36 -10.08 13.46 9.31
N GLY A 37 -9.51 14.67 9.30
CA GLY A 37 -9.25 15.47 10.50
C GLY A 37 -7.92 15.20 11.20
N PHE A 38 -6.96 14.57 10.51
CA PHE A 38 -5.62 14.33 11.05
C PHE A 38 -4.59 15.33 10.54
N THR A 39 -3.66 15.71 11.42
CA THR A 39 -2.36 16.24 11.00
C THR A 39 -1.42 15.07 10.75
N VAL A 40 -0.66 15.12 9.65
CA VAL A 40 0.13 13.99 9.16
C VAL A 40 1.59 14.33 9.06
N GLU A 41 2.41 13.46 9.66
CA GLU A 41 3.86 13.44 9.54
C GLU A 41 4.27 12.15 8.82
N VAL A 42 5.13 12.26 7.81
CA VAL A 42 5.63 11.10 7.07
C VAL A 42 6.91 10.63 7.74
N LEU A 43 6.86 9.47 8.39
CA LEU A 43 8.01 8.90 9.10
C LEU A 43 8.97 8.18 8.16
N ALA A 44 8.44 7.45 7.18
CA ALA A 44 9.26 6.72 6.22
C ALA A 44 8.49 6.44 4.93
N THR A 45 9.23 6.28 3.83
CA THR A 45 8.75 5.69 2.58
C THR A 45 9.72 4.60 2.14
N ARG A 46 9.23 3.43 1.77
CA ARG A 46 10.04 2.28 1.35
C ARG A 46 9.56 1.75 0.01
N SER A 47 10.47 1.53 -0.93
CA SER A 47 10.13 0.90 -2.21
C SER A 47 9.64 -0.52 -1.98
N VAL A 48 8.77 -0.99 -2.86
CA VAL A 48 8.56 -2.45 -2.99
C VAL A 48 9.71 -3.01 -3.83
N HIS A 49 10.59 -3.76 -3.19
CA HIS A 49 11.60 -4.55 -3.88
C HIS A 49 11.09 -5.98 -4.09
N MET A 50 11.25 -6.52 -5.29
CA MET A 50 10.84 -7.90 -5.58
C MET A 50 11.63 -8.90 -4.72
N GLU A 51 12.89 -8.60 -4.39
CA GLU A 51 13.71 -9.47 -3.55
C GLU A 51 13.17 -9.58 -2.12
N ASP A 52 12.58 -8.51 -1.57
CA ASP A 52 12.01 -8.51 -0.23
C ASP A 52 10.73 -9.36 -0.15
N MET A 53 9.95 -9.40 -1.23
CA MET A 53 8.76 -10.26 -1.32
C MET A 53 9.11 -11.76 -1.34
N LEU A 54 10.30 -12.11 -1.85
CA LEU A 54 10.78 -13.50 -1.92
C LEU A 54 11.45 -13.96 -0.62
N ARG A 55 11.78 -13.03 0.29
CA ARG A 55 12.47 -13.30 1.56
C ARG A 55 11.55 -13.59 2.74
N VAL A 56 10.25 -13.33 2.62
CA VAL A 56 9.26 -13.72 3.64
C VAL A 56 9.04 -15.22 3.53
N ALA A 57 9.93 -15.99 4.16
CA ALA A 57 9.92 -17.45 4.24
C ALA A 57 9.56 -17.95 5.65
N GLU A 58 8.88 -17.14 6.45
CA GLU A 58 8.18 -17.61 7.66
C GLU A 58 6.70 -17.79 7.26
N PRO A 59 6.21 -19.03 7.14
CA PRO A 59 4.82 -19.29 6.80
C PRO A 59 3.96 -19.04 8.05
N ASP A 60 3.68 -17.78 8.35
CA ASP A 60 2.73 -17.42 9.42
C ASP A 60 1.26 -17.43 8.96
N ASP A 61 0.98 -17.83 7.72
CA ASP A 61 -0.38 -17.96 7.23
C ASP A 61 -0.71 -19.41 6.87
N VAL A 62 -1.86 -19.84 7.37
CA VAL A 62 -2.61 -21.02 6.94
C VAL A 62 -2.39 -21.27 5.45
N ASP A 63 -2.03 -22.50 5.08
CA ASP A 63 -1.95 -22.91 3.69
C ASP A 63 -3.34 -22.83 3.05
N LEU A 64 -3.70 -21.63 2.59
CA LEU A 64 -4.92 -21.32 1.85
C LEU A 64 -4.78 -21.73 0.37
N ALA A 65 -3.61 -22.21 -0.04
CA ALA A 65 -3.40 -22.71 -1.39
C ALA A 65 -3.91 -24.15 -1.48
N SER A 66 -4.94 -24.37 -2.29
CA SER A 66 -5.27 -25.73 -2.72
C SER A 66 -4.04 -26.35 -3.37
N PRO A 67 -3.66 -27.61 -3.06
CA PRO A 67 -2.54 -28.31 -3.72
C PRO A 67 -2.67 -28.37 -5.25
N GLY A 68 -3.89 -28.18 -5.78
CA GLY A 68 -4.17 -28.09 -7.22
C GLY A 68 -4.12 -26.68 -7.80
N ALA A 69 -4.01 -25.61 -7.00
CA ALA A 69 -4.11 -24.23 -7.45
C ALA A 69 -3.03 -23.89 -8.49
N LEU A 70 -1.80 -24.38 -8.30
CA LEU A 70 -0.71 -24.17 -9.27
C LEU A 70 -0.85 -25.04 -10.54
N ARG A 71 -1.84 -25.95 -10.60
CA ARG A 71 -2.20 -26.69 -11.80
C ARG A 71 -3.31 -26.02 -12.60
N ASP A 72 -4.00 -25.04 -11.99
CA ASP A 72 -5.03 -24.27 -12.68
C ASP A 72 -4.37 -23.28 -13.66
N PRO A 73 -4.62 -23.41 -14.97
CA PRO A 73 -4.08 -22.49 -15.97
C PRO A 73 -4.47 -21.03 -15.72
N HIS A 74 -5.62 -20.78 -15.10
CA HIS A 74 -6.06 -19.44 -14.75
C HIS A 74 -5.19 -18.82 -13.66
N VAL A 75 -4.85 -19.58 -12.62
CA VAL A 75 -3.94 -19.14 -11.56
C VAL A 75 -2.56 -18.84 -12.13
N LEU A 76 -2.03 -19.73 -12.96
CA LEU A 76 -0.73 -19.53 -13.62
C LEU A 76 -0.72 -18.27 -14.50
N LYS A 77 -1.82 -18.02 -15.23
CA LYS A 77 -1.97 -16.81 -16.04
C LYS A 77 -1.95 -15.55 -15.19
N VAL A 78 -2.72 -15.51 -14.08
CA VAL A 78 -2.76 -14.35 -13.18
C VAL A 78 -1.39 -14.08 -12.56
N LEU A 79 -0.68 -15.14 -12.13
CA LEU A 79 0.67 -15.00 -11.57
C LEU A 79 1.66 -14.45 -12.60
N ALA A 80 1.60 -14.91 -13.85
CA ALA A 80 2.44 -14.41 -14.93
C ALA A 80 2.12 -12.94 -15.29
N GLU A 81 0.84 -12.58 -15.35
CA GLU A 81 0.39 -11.20 -15.60
C GLU A 81 0.85 -10.26 -14.49
N ASN A 82 0.70 -10.67 -13.23
CA ASN A 82 1.18 -9.96 -12.06
C ASN A 82 2.70 -9.75 -12.10
N ALA A 83 3.48 -10.82 -12.33
CA ALA A 83 4.93 -10.75 -12.40
C ALA A 83 5.41 -9.81 -13.51
N GLY A 84 4.83 -9.91 -14.71
CA GLY A 84 5.14 -9.04 -15.82
C GLY A 84 4.75 -7.59 -15.55
N TRP A 85 3.62 -7.34 -14.90
CA TRP A 85 3.21 -6.00 -14.51
C TRP A 85 4.18 -5.41 -13.47
N MET A 86 4.55 -6.16 -12.43
CA MET A 86 5.48 -5.74 -11.39
C MET A 86 6.82 -5.34 -12.00
N GLN A 87 7.42 -6.16 -12.88
CA GLN A 87 8.68 -5.83 -13.54
C GLN A 87 8.67 -4.46 -14.23
N ARG A 88 7.55 -4.09 -14.86
CA ARG A 88 7.41 -2.82 -15.59
C ARG A 88 7.02 -1.64 -14.71
N ASN A 89 6.27 -1.88 -13.63
CA ASN A 89 5.51 -0.84 -12.94
C ASN A 89 5.82 -0.69 -11.44
N HIS A 90 6.71 -1.50 -10.87
CA HIS A 90 7.04 -1.48 -9.44
C HIS A 90 7.79 -0.23 -8.97
N GLY A 91 8.50 0.49 -9.85
CA GLY A 91 9.34 1.64 -9.46
C GLY A 91 8.66 2.69 -8.58
N PRO A 92 7.43 3.15 -8.88
CA PRO A 92 6.69 4.06 -8.02
C PRO A 92 5.98 3.38 -6.82
N LEU A 93 5.88 2.04 -6.79
CA LEU A 93 5.25 1.33 -5.69
C LEU A 93 6.07 1.40 -4.42
N GLY A 94 5.36 1.54 -3.31
CA GLY A 94 5.99 1.59 -2.00
C GLY A 94 5.01 1.56 -0.85
N TYR A 95 5.59 1.44 0.32
CA TYR A 95 4.93 1.58 1.61
C TYR A 95 5.28 2.95 2.20
N GLY A 96 4.29 3.61 2.78
CA GLY A 96 4.47 4.84 3.55
C GLY A 96 4.09 4.59 5.00
N VAL A 97 4.93 5.04 5.93
CA VAL A 97 4.62 5.05 7.37
C VAL A 97 4.26 6.48 7.75
N PHE A 98 3.04 6.66 8.25
CA PHE A 98 2.49 7.97 8.57
C PHE A 98 2.13 8.03 10.05
N LEU A 99 2.61 9.07 10.73
CA LEU A 99 2.15 9.41 12.07
C LEU A 99 1.01 10.42 11.95
N CYS A 100 -0.18 10.01 12.35
CA CYS A 100 -1.40 10.81 12.26
C CYS A 100 -1.85 11.24 13.65
N ARG A 101 -2.05 12.54 13.89
CA ARG A 101 -2.56 13.08 15.15
C ARG A 101 -3.93 13.71 14.91
N LYS A 102 -4.92 13.35 15.72
CA LYS A 102 -6.28 13.92 15.59
C LYS A 102 -6.30 15.25 16.31
N ALA A 103 -6.68 16.32 15.62
CA ALA A 103 -6.87 17.61 16.26
C ALA A 103 -8.02 17.51 17.28
N GLY A 104 -7.76 17.85 18.55
CA GLY A 104 -8.78 17.97 19.60
C GLY A 104 -8.82 16.87 20.67
N LEU A 105 -7.86 15.94 20.74
CA LEU A 105 -7.74 14.98 21.86
C LEU A 105 -6.75 15.41 22.95
N ASP A 106 -5.96 16.46 22.74
CA ASP A 106 -4.99 16.98 23.72
C ASP A 106 -5.62 17.97 24.73
N GLY A 107 -6.95 18.03 24.82
CA GLY A 107 -7.71 19.00 25.61
C GLY A 107 -8.32 18.50 26.92
N GLY A 108 -7.80 17.42 27.52
CA GLY A 108 -8.39 16.81 28.72
C GLY A 108 -7.42 16.68 29.88
N GLY A 109 -7.26 17.73 30.68
CA GLY A 109 -6.61 17.62 32.00
C GLY A 109 -5.77 18.80 32.48
N GLN A 110 -6.21 20.04 32.29
CA GLN A 110 -5.80 21.13 33.17
C GLN A 110 -6.99 22.01 33.53
N GLY A 111 -7.30 22.08 34.83
CA GLY A 111 -8.10 23.15 35.42
C GLY A 111 -9.34 22.71 36.19
N SER A 112 -9.18 22.45 37.49
CA SER A 112 -9.91 23.22 38.52
C SER A 112 -9.30 22.97 39.90
N GLU A 113 -8.29 23.77 40.25
CA GLU A 113 -8.15 24.24 41.63
C GLU A 113 -8.85 25.60 41.69
N GLY A 114 -9.73 25.75 42.68
CA GLY A 114 -10.54 26.93 42.95
C GLY A 114 -11.50 26.63 44.08
#